data_AF-A0A2V6PGY3-F1
#
_entry.id   AF-A0A2V6PGY3-F1
#
_cell.length_a   1.000
_cell.length_b   1.000
_cell.length_c   1.000
_cell.angle_alpha   90.00
_cell.angle_beta   90.00
_cell.angle_gamma   90.00
#
_symmetry.space_group_name_H-M   'P 1'
#
loop_
_entity.id
_entity.type
_entity.pdbx_description
1 polymer ?
#
loop_
_entity_poly.entity_id
_entity_poly.type
_entity_poly.pdbx_seq_one_letter_code
_entity_poly.pdbx_strand_id
1 'polypeptide(L)'
;MAAVMRLGLDEIGVTELMAVTEHSRALATAAAGLLLESLDGERSLVSPVTPPVDDPGVKKLLDEIAVAVPPSMGRAEIPLLWRVLARNPHYLASTWRKEQVVMRAAAFSERDKRRTALGVSMAMRARYMIEYHTAILRAAGDGDDDLLEILGVVDHYTTLNTLSEGMQIESDIKPPA
;
A
#
# COMPACT_ATOMS: atom_id res chain seq x y z
N MET A 1 -15.83 -6.26 32.30
CA MET A 1 -15.25 -5.55 31.15
C MET A 1 -13.89 -6.15 30.82
N ALA A 2 -13.86 -7.24 30.05
CA ALA A 2 -12.63 -7.76 29.48
C ALA A 2 -12.98 -8.49 28.19
N ALA A 3 -13.14 -7.73 27.11
CA ALA A 3 -13.17 -8.32 25.77
C ALA A 3 -11.74 -8.81 25.47
N VAL A 4 -11.54 -10.12 25.60
CA VAL A 4 -10.28 -10.78 25.28
C VAL A 4 -10.03 -10.64 23.78
N MET A 5 -9.09 -9.76 23.42
CA MET A 5 -8.58 -9.58 22.06
C MET A 5 -7.81 -10.83 21.62
N ARG A 6 -8.37 -11.58 20.67
CA ARG A 6 -7.88 -12.90 20.25
C ARG A 6 -6.59 -12.88 19.40
N LEU A 7 -5.95 -11.72 19.23
CA LEU A 7 -4.68 -11.57 18.51
C LEU A 7 -3.58 -10.90 19.36
N GLY A 8 -3.81 -10.64 20.66
CA GLY A 8 -2.87 -9.87 21.48
C GLY A 8 -2.76 -8.39 21.07
N LEU A 9 -3.68 -7.91 20.22
CA LEU A 9 -3.75 -6.55 19.72
C LEU A 9 -4.92 -5.81 20.34
N ASP A 10 -4.68 -4.59 20.79
CA ASP A 10 -5.72 -3.73 21.34
C ASP A 10 -6.56 -3.03 20.25
N GLU A 11 -7.55 -2.23 20.68
CA GLU A 11 -8.38 -1.43 19.77
C GLU A 11 -7.52 -0.50 18.90
N ILE A 12 -6.37 -0.07 19.42
CA ILE A 12 -5.39 0.74 18.67
C ILE A 12 -4.79 -0.11 17.54
N GLY A 13 -4.34 -1.34 17.81
CA GLY A 13 -3.86 -2.24 16.78
C GLY A 13 -4.88 -2.52 15.68
N VAL A 14 -6.15 -2.73 16.03
CA VAL A 14 -7.22 -2.95 15.03
C VAL A 14 -7.38 -1.72 14.13
N THR A 15 -7.49 -0.53 14.72
CA THR A 15 -7.64 0.72 13.95
C THR A 15 -6.41 1.07 13.13
N GLU A 16 -5.22 0.67 13.58
CA GLU A 16 -3.96 0.79 12.86
C GLU A 16 -3.96 -0.05 11.56
N LEU A 17 -4.41 -1.31 11.60
CA LEU A 17 -4.54 -2.14 10.39
C LEU A 17 -5.64 -1.63 9.44
N MET A 18 -6.74 -1.10 9.99
CA MET A 18 -7.77 -0.46 9.18
C MET A 18 -7.21 0.74 8.41
N ALA A 19 -6.39 1.57 9.06
CA ALA A 19 -5.73 2.71 8.41
C ALA A 19 -4.78 2.27 7.28
N VAL A 20 -3.99 1.21 7.50
CA VAL A 20 -3.12 0.64 6.46
C VAL A 20 -3.95 0.13 5.28
N THR A 21 -5.04 -0.55 5.57
CA THR A 21 -5.93 -1.11 4.53
C THR A 21 -6.57 0.00 3.70
N GLU A 22 -7.18 0.98 4.35
CA GLU A 22 -7.84 2.12 3.68
C GLU A 22 -6.86 2.93 2.83
N HIS A 23 -5.68 3.25 3.39
CA HIS A 23 -4.64 3.97 2.68
C HIS A 23 -4.10 3.20 1.47
N SER A 24 -3.84 1.89 1.62
CA SER A 24 -3.36 1.05 0.52
C SER A 24 -4.37 0.96 -0.62
N ARG A 25 -5.67 0.83 -0.29
CA ARG A 25 -6.75 0.87 -1.29
C ARG A 25 -6.82 2.20 -2.02
N ALA A 26 -6.65 3.31 -1.30
CA ALA A 26 -6.65 4.64 -1.89
C ALA A 26 -5.48 4.83 -2.88
N LEU A 27 -4.27 4.39 -2.52
CA LEU A 27 -3.10 4.44 -3.42
C LEU A 27 -3.27 3.54 -4.64
N ALA A 28 -3.79 2.32 -4.45
CA ALA A 28 -4.10 1.42 -5.56
C ALA A 28 -5.11 2.04 -6.54
N THR A 29 -6.17 2.66 -6.02
CA THR A 29 -7.17 3.37 -6.84
C THR A 29 -6.54 4.53 -7.62
N ALA A 30 -5.67 5.31 -6.97
CA ALA A 30 -4.96 6.40 -7.63
C ALA A 30 -4.01 5.87 -8.73
N ALA A 31 -3.25 4.81 -8.47
CA ALA A 31 -2.34 4.21 -9.45
C ALA A 31 -3.09 3.67 -10.68
N ALA A 32 -4.21 2.98 -10.46
CA ALA A 32 -5.08 2.51 -11.54
C ALA A 32 -5.67 3.68 -12.36
N GLY A 33 -6.21 4.70 -11.69
CA GLY A 33 -6.77 5.89 -12.35
C GLY A 33 -5.74 6.71 -13.14
N LEU A 34 -4.46 6.61 -12.79
CA LEU A 34 -3.34 7.25 -13.49
C LEU A 34 -2.72 6.36 -14.58
N LEU A 35 -3.26 5.16 -14.79
CA LEU A 35 -2.76 4.15 -15.75
C LEU A 35 -1.30 3.78 -15.50
N LEU A 36 -0.90 3.61 -14.24
CA LEU A 36 0.48 3.25 -13.89
C LEU A 36 0.78 1.74 -14.09
N GLU A 37 -0.19 0.96 -14.57
CA GLU A 37 -0.16 -0.50 -14.67
C GLU A 37 0.16 -1.02 -16.09
N SER A 38 0.82 -0.25 -16.96
CA SER A 38 1.07 -0.65 -18.37
C SER A 38 2.31 -1.57 -18.54
N LEU A 39 2.21 -2.61 -19.38
CA LEU A 39 3.30 -3.58 -19.67
C LEU A 39 4.31 -3.06 -20.72
N ASP A 40 3.91 -2.13 -21.59
CA ASP A 40 4.61 -1.86 -22.85
C ASP A 40 4.99 -0.39 -23.05
N GLY A 41 5.33 0.32 -21.98
CA GLY A 41 5.91 1.67 -22.09
C GLY A 41 4.92 2.76 -22.54
N GLU A 42 3.62 2.48 -22.54
CA GLU A 42 2.61 3.54 -22.65
C GLU A 42 2.73 4.51 -21.47
N ARG A 43 2.62 5.81 -21.77
CA ARG A 43 2.80 6.90 -20.80
C ARG A 43 1.65 6.91 -19.80
N SER A 44 1.97 7.20 -18.53
CA SER A 44 0.97 7.52 -17.52
C SER A 44 0.01 8.61 -18.01
N LEU A 45 -1.24 8.55 -17.56
CA LEU A 45 -2.29 9.50 -17.98
C LEU A 45 -1.87 10.96 -17.73
N VAL A 46 -1.16 11.17 -16.62
CA VAL A 46 -0.54 12.44 -16.26
C VAL A 46 0.97 12.29 -16.38
N SER A 47 1.63 13.20 -17.11
CA SER A 47 3.08 13.16 -17.28
C SER A 47 3.79 13.45 -15.95
N PRO A 48 4.81 12.65 -15.56
CA PRO A 48 5.52 12.88 -14.31
C PRO A 48 6.28 14.20 -14.31
N VAL A 49 6.47 14.78 -13.13
CA VAL A 49 7.50 15.80 -12.91
C VAL A 49 8.87 15.14 -13.02
N THR A 50 9.77 15.75 -13.79
CA THR A 50 11.15 15.31 -13.97
C THR A 50 12.09 16.45 -13.56
N PRO A 51 13.25 16.16 -12.93
CA PRO A 51 14.24 17.19 -12.65
C PRO A 51 14.71 17.92 -13.92
N PRO A 52 15.10 19.21 -13.82
CA PRO A 52 15.05 20.06 -12.62
C PRO A 52 13.61 20.47 -12.25
N VAL A 53 13.36 20.65 -10.95
CA VAL A 53 12.06 21.05 -10.40
C VAL A 53 12.15 22.50 -9.94
N ASP A 54 11.39 23.39 -10.58
CA ASP A 54 11.45 24.84 -10.31
C ASP A 54 10.77 25.23 -8.99
N ASP A 55 9.69 24.53 -8.61
CA ASP A 55 8.96 24.77 -7.36
C ASP A 55 9.77 24.21 -6.16
N PRO A 56 10.25 25.08 -5.23
CA PRO A 56 11.07 24.63 -4.10
C PRO A 56 10.32 23.71 -3.13
N GLY A 57 9.00 23.88 -2.99
CA GLY A 57 8.16 23.06 -2.12
C GLY A 57 7.98 21.65 -2.69
N VAL A 58 7.72 21.55 -3.99
CA VAL A 58 7.65 20.26 -4.70
C VAL A 58 9.01 19.57 -4.67
N LYS A 59 10.09 20.30 -4.93
CA LYS A 59 11.45 19.77 -4.86
C LYS A 59 11.73 19.16 -3.48
N LYS A 60 11.44 19.92 -2.41
CA LYS A 60 11.63 19.45 -1.03
C LYS A 60 10.86 18.15 -0.75
N LEU A 61 9.59 18.07 -1.13
CA LEU A 61 8.79 16.85 -0.92
C LEU A 61 9.34 15.65 -1.71
N LEU A 62 9.77 15.86 -2.95
CA LEU A 62 10.37 14.81 -3.77
C LEU A 62 11.72 14.35 -3.20
N ASP A 63 12.54 15.26 -2.70
CA ASP A 63 13.79 14.92 -2.01
C ASP A 63 13.52 14.11 -0.72
N GLU A 64 12.50 14.48 0.07
CA GLU A 64 12.07 13.71 1.25
C GLU A 64 11.63 12.29 0.88
N ILE A 65 10.88 12.14 -0.22
CA ILE A 65 10.43 10.84 -0.73
C ILE A 65 11.61 9.99 -1.20
N ALA A 66 12.56 10.60 -1.93
CA ALA A 66 13.76 9.91 -2.42
C ALA A 66 14.59 9.29 -1.29
N VAL A 67 14.65 9.95 -0.13
CA VAL A 67 15.34 9.44 1.07
C VAL A 67 14.57 8.30 1.74
N ALA A 68 13.24 8.36 1.71
CA ALA A 68 12.38 7.41 2.43
C ALA A 68 12.11 6.11 1.67
N VAL A 69 12.29 6.09 0.34
CA VAL A 69 12.08 4.90 -0.49
C VAL A 69 13.42 4.19 -0.74
N PRO A 70 13.48 2.85 -0.69
CA PRO A 70 14.71 2.13 -0.98
C PRO A 70 15.21 2.42 -2.41
N PRO A 71 16.53 2.57 -2.61
CA PRO A 71 17.12 2.81 -3.93
C PRO A 71 16.85 1.70 -4.95
N SER A 72 16.50 0.50 -4.48
CA SER A 72 16.33 -0.72 -5.27
C SER A 72 15.03 -0.79 -6.08
N MET A 73 14.24 0.29 -6.19
CA MET A 73 12.97 0.33 -6.94
C MET A 73 13.10 0.44 -8.47
N GLY A 74 14.23 0.05 -9.07
CA GLY A 74 14.42 0.07 -10.52
C GLY A 74 14.87 1.43 -11.08
N ARG A 75 14.47 1.76 -12.31
CA ARG A 75 15.12 2.79 -13.17
C ARG A 75 15.00 4.25 -12.72
N ALA A 76 14.25 4.57 -11.67
CA ALA A 76 14.08 5.95 -11.19
C ALA A 76 14.27 6.03 -9.67
N GLU A 77 15.04 7.02 -9.21
CA GLU A 77 15.28 7.29 -7.77
C GLU A 77 13.98 7.59 -7.01
N ILE A 78 12.96 8.11 -7.70
CA ILE A 78 11.64 8.40 -7.13
C ILE A 78 10.55 7.62 -7.89
N PRO A 79 9.72 6.83 -7.20
CA PRO A 79 8.60 6.11 -7.78
C PRO A 79 7.69 6.99 -8.63
N LEU A 80 7.18 6.43 -9.73
CA LEU A 80 6.40 7.17 -10.72
C LEU A 80 5.15 7.85 -10.12
N LEU A 81 4.45 7.17 -9.21
CA LEU A 81 3.29 7.70 -8.49
C LEU A 81 3.58 9.08 -7.89
N TRP A 82 4.65 9.20 -7.10
CA TRP A 82 5.00 10.45 -6.43
C TRP A 82 5.35 11.57 -7.41
N ARG A 83 6.08 11.24 -8.49
CA ARG A 83 6.39 12.19 -9.56
C ARG A 83 5.16 12.64 -10.35
N VAL A 84 4.16 11.79 -10.50
CA VAL A 84 2.89 12.16 -11.12
C VAL A 84 2.07 13.05 -10.18
N LEU A 85 1.94 12.68 -8.91
CA LEU A 85 1.24 13.47 -7.90
C LEU A 85 1.88 14.86 -7.70
N ALA A 86 3.18 14.99 -7.93
CA ALA A 86 3.91 16.27 -7.88
C ALA A 86 3.36 17.35 -8.83
N ARG A 87 2.57 16.99 -9.85
CA ARG A 87 1.82 17.96 -10.67
C ARG A 87 0.75 18.72 -9.87
N ASN A 88 0.33 18.20 -8.72
CA ASN A 88 -0.52 18.85 -7.75
C ASN A 88 0.18 18.85 -6.37
N PRO A 89 0.90 19.94 -6.01
CA PRO A 89 1.70 20.01 -4.79
C PRO A 89 0.88 19.75 -3.51
N HIS A 90 -0.38 20.22 -3.47
CA HIS A 90 -1.26 20.00 -2.33
C HIS A 90 -1.62 18.54 -2.15
N TYR A 91 -1.90 17.85 -3.26
CA TYR A 91 -2.25 16.42 -3.23
C TYR A 91 -1.03 15.54 -2.93
N LEU A 92 0.14 15.87 -3.48
CA LEU A 92 1.39 15.21 -3.11
C LEU A 92 1.64 15.36 -1.60
N ALA A 93 1.56 16.58 -1.07
CA ALA A 93 1.84 16.86 0.33
C ALA A 93 0.88 16.12 1.28
N SER A 94 -0.42 16.11 1.00
CA SER A 94 -1.39 15.42 1.85
C SER A 94 -1.22 13.91 1.79
N THR A 95 -1.00 13.35 0.60
CA THR A 95 -0.79 11.91 0.41
C THR A 95 0.49 11.45 1.09
N TRP A 96 1.59 12.20 0.95
CA TRP A 96 2.87 11.87 1.57
C TRP A 96 2.81 11.92 3.10
N ARG A 97 2.16 12.94 3.66
CA ARG A 97 1.95 13.01 5.12
C ARG A 97 1.13 11.83 5.64
N LYS A 98 0.09 11.43 4.90
CA LYS A 98 -0.72 10.25 5.25
C LYS A 98 0.12 8.97 5.20
N GLU A 99 0.92 8.79 4.15
CA GLU A 99 1.87 7.67 4.02
C GLU A 99 2.79 7.59 5.25
N GLN A 100 3.42 8.70 5.64
CA GLN A 100 4.31 8.76 6.80
C GLN A 100 3.60 8.40 8.10
N VAL A 101 2.40 8.94 8.33
CA VAL A 101 1.63 8.68 9.56
C VAL A 101 1.15 7.23 9.64
N VAL A 102 0.59 6.71 8.54
CA VAL A 102 0.01 5.37 8.50
C VAL A 102 1.10 4.29 8.60
N MET A 103 2.22 4.48 7.90
CA MET A 103 3.28 3.47 7.81
C MET A 103 4.28 3.49 8.96
N ARG A 104 4.35 4.57 9.73
CA ARG A 104 5.23 4.67 10.91
C ARG A 104 4.94 3.55 11.91
N ALA A 105 5.97 2.92 12.47
CA ALA A 105 5.81 1.87 13.46
C ALA A 105 5.03 2.34 14.72
N ALA A 106 4.09 1.50 15.17
CA ALA A 106 3.37 1.66 16.44
C ALA A 106 3.04 0.27 17.03
N ALA A 107 1.78 -0.18 17.03
CA ALA A 107 1.45 -1.55 17.45
C ALA A 107 2.01 -2.58 16.45
N PHE A 108 2.14 -2.19 15.17
CA PHE A 108 2.80 -2.98 14.15
C PHE A 108 4.13 -2.37 13.72
N SER A 109 5.08 -3.24 13.35
CA SER A 109 6.30 -2.82 12.68
C SER A 109 5.98 -2.25 11.28
N GLU A 110 6.84 -1.38 10.76
CA GLU A 110 6.68 -0.86 9.39
C GLU A 110 6.65 -2.01 8.36
N ARG A 111 7.45 -3.06 8.59
CA ARG A 111 7.50 -4.26 7.74
C ARG A 111 6.15 -4.98 7.70
N ASP A 112 5.50 -5.18 8.85
CA ASP A 112 4.19 -5.87 8.90
C ASP A 112 3.07 -5.03 8.27
N LYS A 113 3.13 -3.70 8.42
CA LYS A 113 2.23 -2.79 7.69
C LYS A 113 2.43 -2.89 6.18
N ARG A 114 3.69 -2.97 5.72
CA ARG A 114 4.01 -3.14 4.30
C ARG A 114 3.53 -4.49 3.75
N ARG A 115 3.62 -5.57 4.53
CA ARG A 115 3.06 -6.89 4.17
C ARG A 115 1.54 -6.84 4.06
N THR A 116 0.88 -6.15 4.99
CA THR A 116 -0.57 -5.89 4.92
C THR A 116 -0.93 -5.11 3.65
N ALA A 117 -0.19 -4.04 3.35
CA ALA A 117 -0.39 -3.24 2.15
C ALA A 117 -0.17 -4.03 0.84
N LEU A 118 0.81 -4.94 0.81
CA LEU A 118 1.00 -5.88 -0.30
C LEU A 118 -0.22 -6.78 -0.47
N GLY A 119 -0.73 -7.37 0.63
CA GLY A 119 -1.91 -8.24 0.57
C GLY A 119 -3.16 -7.51 0.04
N VAL A 120 -3.38 -6.26 0.47
CA VAL A 120 -4.44 -5.40 -0.07
C VAL A 120 -4.25 -5.14 -1.57
N SER A 121 -3.02 -4.89 -2.00
CA SER A 121 -2.69 -4.66 -3.41
C SER A 121 -2.94 -5.90 -4.27
N MET A 122 -2.62 -7.09 -3.77
CA MET A 122 -2.92 -8.38 -4.41
C MET A 122 -4.43 -8.60 -4.54
N ALA A 123 -5.19 -8.38 -3.45
CA ALA A 123 -6.65 -8.53 -3.46
C ALA A 123 -7.34 -7.57 -4.44
N MET A 124 -6.79 -6.37 -4.63
CA MET A 124 -7.26 -5.39 -5.60
C MET A 124 -6.73 -5.59 -7.02
N ARG A 125 -5.82 -6.55 -7.24
CA ARG A 125 -5.11 -6.77 -8.51
C ARG A 125 -4.35 -5.52 -8.99
N ALA A 126 -3.89 -4.69 -8.05
CA ALA A 126 -3.27 -3.39 -8.32
C ALA A 126 -1.78 -3.56 -8.64
N ARG A 127 -1.45 -3.80 -9.91
CA ARG A 127 -0.11 -4.27 -10.32
C ARG A 127 1.02 -3.33 -9.89
N TYR A 128 0.87 -2.03 -10.11
CA TYR A 128 1.86 -1.03 -9.71
C TYR A 128 2.13 -1.07 -8.20
N MET A 129 1.08 -1.24 -7.38
CA MET A 129 1.22 -1.29 -5.93
C MET A 129 1.81 -2.63 -5.45
N ILE A 130 1.52 -3.74 -6.14
CA ILE A 130 2.18 -5.03 -5.90
C ILE A 130 3.69 -4.88 -6.10
N GLU A 131 4.12 -4.31 -7.23
CA GLU A 131 5.54 -4.07 -7.53
C GLU A 131 6.18 -3.13 -6.49
N TYR A 132 5.49 -2.03 -6.15
CA TYR A 132 5.96 -1.03 -5.18
C TYR A 132 6.18 -1.64 -3.79
N HIS A 133 5.18 -2.32 -3.22
CA HIS A 133 5.30 -2.93 -1.90
C HIS A 133 6.28 -4.10 -1.89
N THR A 134 6.31 -4.89 -2.96
CA THR A 134 7.30 -5.97 -3.11
C THR A 134 8.72 -5.40 -3.05
N ALA A 135 9.02 -4.34 -3.81
CA ALA A 135 10.35 -3.75 -3.81
C ALA A 135 10.78 -3.24 -2.41
N ILE A 136 9.87 -2.62 -1.66
CA ILE A 136 10.13 -2.19 -0.27
C ILE A 136 10.43 -3.39 0.62
N LEU A 137 9.59 -4.42 0.55
CA LEU A 137 9.71 -5.61 1.40
C LEU A 137 10.98 -6.41 1.09
N ARG A 138 11.36 -6.54 -0.19
CA ARG A 138 12.64 -7.15 -0.59
C ARG A 138 13.83 -6.38 -0.02
N ALA A 139 13.80 -5.05 -0.08
CA ALA A 139 14.85 -4.22 0.51
C ALA A 139 14.91 -4.37 2.05
N ALA A 140 13.78 -4.70 2.69
CA ALA A 140 13.68 -5.00 4.12
C ALA A 140 13.96 -6.49 4.47
N GLY A 141 14.30 -7.32 3.48
CA GLY A 141 14.72 -8.71 3.67
C GLY A 141 13.64 -9.78 3.49
N ASP A 142 12.46 -9.47 2.94
CA ASP A 142 11.47 -10.50 2.57
C ASP A 142 12.00 -11.36 1.40
N GLY A 143 11.90 -12.68 1.56
CA GLY A 143 12.23 -13.69 0.55
C GLY A 143 11.02 -14.08 -0.30
N ASP A 144 11.22 -15.02 -1.23
CA ASP A 144 10.14 -15.55 -2.07
C ASP A 144 9.07 -16.23 -1.21
N ASP A 145 9.52 -16.96 -0.19
CA ASP A 145 8.66 -17.68 0.76
C ASP A 145 7.74 -16.71 1.53
N ASP A 146 8.25 -15.58 2.01
CA ASP A 146 7.43 -14.55 2.69
C ASP A 146 6.32 -14.03 1.78
N LEU A 147 6.63 -13.75 0.50
CA LEU A 147 5.65 -13.22 -0.45
C LEU A 147 4.62 -14.28 -0.86
N LEU A 148 5.05 -15.53 -1.01
CA LEU A 148 4.16 -16.66 -1.31
C LEU A 148 3.20 -16.93 -0.15
N GLU A 149 3.64 -16.78 1.10
CA GLU A 149 2.75 -16.92 2.26
C GLU A 149 1.65 -15.85 2.27
N ILE A 150 2.01 -14.59 2.01
CA ILE A 150 1.04 -13.48 1.87
C ILE A 150 0.05 -13.77 0.74
N LEU A 151 0.56 -14.17 -0.43
CA LEU A 151 -0.28 -14.50 -1.58
C LEU A 151 -1.24 -15.63 -1.28
N GLY A 152 -0.78 -16.71 -0.62
CA GLY A 152 -1.61 -17.86 -0.27
C GLY A 152 -2.76 -17.49 0.66
N VAL A 153 -2.53 -16.65 1.66
CA VAL A 153 -3.60 -16.14 2.55
C VAL A 153 -4.60 -15.29 1.77
N VAL A 154 -4.13 -14.37 0.94
CA VAL A 154 -5.00 -13.49 0.15
C VAL A 154 -5.84 -14.29 -0.83
N ASP A 155 -5.25 -15.24 -1.56
CA ASP A 155 -5.94 -16.10 -2.52
C ASP A 155 -7.04 -16.93 -1.83
N HIS A 156 -6.70 -17.56 -0.71
CA HIS A 156 -7.64 -18.38 0.04
C HIS A 156 -8.88 -17.60 0.47
N TYR A 157 -8.70 -16.44 1.11
CA TYR A 157 -9.83 -15.63 1.60
C TYR A 157 -10.58 -14.91 0.47
N THR A 158 -9.90 -14.51 -0.61
CA THR A 158 -10.58 -13.98 -1.81
C THR A 158 -11.50 -15.04 -2.42
N THR A 159 -11.03 -16.29 -2.49
CA THR A 159 -11.81 -17.43 -2.98
C THR A 159 -13.00 -17.71 -2.05
N LEU A 160 -12.78 -17.80 -0.73
CA LEU A 160 -13.86 -18.05 0.23
C LEU A 160 -14.92 -16.95 0.20
N ASN A 161 -14.53 -15.67 0.07
CA ASN A 161 -15.48 -14.57 -0.06
C ASN A 161 -16.32 -14.68 -1.35
N THR A 162 -15.68 -15.06 -2.47
CA THR A 162 -16.39 -15.29 -3.73
C THR A 162 -17.40 -16.42 -3.61
N LEU A 163 -17.03 -17.50 -2.91
CA LEU A 163 -17.91 -18.64 -2.67
C LEU A 163 -19.07 -18.27 -1.75
N SER A 164 -18.81 -17.60 -0.63
CA SER A 164 -19.86 -17.23 0.33
C SER A 164 -20.86 -16.26 -0.26
N GLU A 165 -20.41 -15.28 -1.05
CA GLU A 165 -21.27 -14.36 -1.78
C GLU A 165 -22.08 -15.08 -2.87
N GLY A 166 -21.43 -15.90 -3.69
CA GLY A 166 -22.10 -16.64 -4.76
C GLY A 166 -23.13 -17.66 -4.26
N MET A 167 -22.91 -18.22 -3.07
CA MET A 167 -23.84 -19.14 -2.41
C MET A 167 -24.84 -18.43 -1.48
N GLN A 168 -24.77 -17.10 -1.35
CA GLN A 168 -25.63 -16.29 -0.47
C GLN A 168 -25.63 -16.79 0.98
N ILE A 169 -24.45 -17.12 1.51
CA ILE A 169 -24.29 -17.61 2.88
C ILE A 169 -24.43 -16.43 3.85
N GLU A 170 -25.44 -16.47 4.71
CA GLU A 170 -25.62 -15.49 5.79
C GLU A 170 -24.68 -15.79 6.97
N SER A 171 -24.21 -14.74 7.66
CA SER A 171 -23.40 -14.88 8.86
C SER A 171 -24.23 -15.37 10.04
N ASP A 172 -23.89 -16.55 10.56
CA ASP A 172 -24.42 -17.11 11.81
C ASP A 172 -23.48 -16.89 13.02
N ILE A 173 -22.30 -16.29 12.76
CA ILE A 173 -21.27 -16.01 13.75
C ILE A 173 -21.81 -14.97 14.75
N LYS A 174 -21.82 -15.33 16.03
CA LYS A 174 -22.14 -14.42 17.14
C LYS A 174 -20.83 -13.99 17.83
N PRO A 175 -20.61 -12.69 18.04
CA PRO A 175 -19.49 -12.24 18.87
C PRO A 175 -19.58 -12.89 20.26
N PRO A 176 -18.45 -13.26 20.87
CA PRO A 176 -18.45 -13.68 22.27
C PRO A 176 -19.01 -12.57 23.17
N ALA A 177 -19.71 -12.95 24.23
CA ALA A 177 -20.25 -12.03 25.24
C ALA A 177 -19.16 -11.30 26.03
#